data_AF-A0A0S9SD47-F1
#
_entry.id   AF-A0A0S9SD47-F1
#
_cell.length_a   1.000
_cell.length_b   1.000
_cell.length_c   1.000
_cell.angle_alpha   90.00
_cell.angle_beta   90.00
_cell.angle_gamma   90.00
#
_symmetry.space_group_name_H-M   'P 1'
#
loop_
_entity.id
_entity.type
_entity.pdbx_description
1 polymer ?
#
loop_
_entity_poly.entity_id
_entity_poly.type
_entity_poly.pdbx_seq_one_letter_code
_entity_poly.pdbx_strand_id
1 'polypeptide(L)'
;MSIGATTPADRLPELSRLAARFAATVLDAQIAGRPVPDDQIRYLLDAALLLNEYGAELPSPLDQIMQDASTPKAPEAQPEDAESGNAGPADAAPAEVQDDDAGRLAWLLRPFQGAKR
;
A
#
# COMPACT_ATOMS: atom_id res chain seq x y z
N MET A 1 28.60 11.69 -31.22
CA MET A 1 28.40 11.35 -29.81
C MET A 1 27.54 10.09 -29.77
N SER A 2 28.16 8.93 -29.57
CA SER A 2 27.44 7.65 -29.53
C SER A 2 26.71 7.56 -28.20
N ILE A 3 25.38 7.66 -28.22
CA ILE A 3 24.56 7.27 -27.08
C ILE A 3 24.64 5.73 -27.09
N GLY A 4 25.54 5.18 -26.27
CA GLY A 4 25.59 3.73 -26.07
C GLY A 4 24.21 3.28 -25.62
N ALA A 5 23.59 2.38 -26.38
CA ALA A 5 22.28 1.82 -26.07
C ALA A 5 22.36 1.15 -24.70
N THR A 6 21.94 1.87 -23.66
CA THR A 6 21.90 1.37 -22.30
C THR A 6 20.80 0.33 -22.25
N THR A 7 21.13 -0.91 -21.89
CA THR A 7 20.10 -1.93 -21.78
C THR A 7 19.19 -1.61 -20.59
N PRO A 8 17.94 -2.09 -20.56
CA PRO A 8 17.05 -1.89 -19.42
C PRO A 8 17.69 -2.37 -18.10
N ALA A 9 18.47 -3.45 -18.16
CA ALA A 9 19.21 -4.00 -17.02
C ALA A 9 20.25 -3.01 -16.45
N ASP A 10 20.93 -2.24 -17.29
CA ASP A 10 21.91 -1.23 -16.85
C ASP A 10 21.25 -0.05 -16.10
N ARG A 11 19.93 0.13 -16.25
CA ARG A 11 19.15 1.19 -15.57
C ARG A 11 18.54 0.74 -14.24
N LEU A 12 18.54 -0.56 -13.94
CA LEU A 12 18.01 -1.12 -12.69
C LEU A 12 18.59 -0.49 -11.41
N PRO A 13 19.91 -0.28 -11.27
CA PRO A 13 20.44 0.33 -10.04
C PRO A 13 19.97 1.80 -9.88
N GLU A 14 19.73 2.51 -10.98
CA GLU A 14 19.19 3.87 -10.93
C GLU A 14 17.69 3.87 -10.59
N LEU A 15 16.92 2.94 -11.17
CA LEU A 15 15.54 2.70 -10.80
C LEU A 15 15.41 2.35 -9.31
N SER A 16 16.27 1.46 -8.80
CA SER A 16 16.34 1.07 -7.40
C SER A 16 16.60 2.28 -6.49
N ARG A 17 17.57 3.13 -6.82
CA ARG A 17 17.84 4.37 -6.07
C ARG A 17 16.68 5.35 -6.11
N LEU A 18 16.04 5.52 -7.27
CA LEU A 18 14.89 6.39 -7.44
C LEU A 18 13.70 5.90 -6.63
N ALA A 19 13.39 4.61 -6.73
CA ALA A 19 12.33 3.95 -5.98
C ALA A 19 12.58 4.04 -4.46
N ALA A 20 13.81 3.84 -4.01
CA ALA A 20 14.19 4.00 -2.60
C ALA A 20 13.94 5.42 -2.08
N ARG A 21 14.36 6.44 -2.84
CA ARG A 21 14.15 7.84 -2.47
C ARG A 21 12.67 8.19 -2.45
N PHE A 22 11.91 7.70 -3.42
CA PHE A 22 10.48 7.96 -3.52
C PHE A 22 9.69 7.26 -2.41
N ALA A 23 9.99 6.00 -2.13
CA ALA A 23 9.42 5.25 -1.01
C ALA A 23 9.69 5.95 0.34
N ALA A 24 10.91 6.45 0.58
CA ALA A 24 11.21 7.24 1.77
C ALA A 24 10.31 8.48 1.91
N THR A 25 10.08 9.23 0.81
CA THR A 25 9.19 10.40 0.85
C THR A 25 7.73 10.03 1.12
N VAL A 26 7.27 8.87 0.64
CA VAL A 26 5.93 8.35 0.93
C VAL A 26 5.81 7.96 2.40
N LEU A 27 6.80 7.27 2.96
CA LEU A 27 6.84 6.94 4.39
C LEU A 27 6.83 8.20 5.26
N ASP A 28 7.65 9.21 4.93
CA ASP A 28 7.65 10.49 5.65
C ASP A 28 6.30 11.22 5.59
N ALA A 29 5.58 11.12 4.47
CA ALA A 29 4.23 11.66 4.34
C ALA A 29 3.23 10.91 5.23
N GLN A 30 3.30 9.58 5.27
CA GLN A 30 2.46 8.75 6.13
C GLN A 30 2.72 9.03 7.62
N ILE A 31 3.98 9.11 8.03
CA ILE A 31 4.38 9.46 9.42
C ILE A 31 3.82 10.83 9.81
N ALA A 32 3.86 11.79 8.90
CA ALA A 32 3.32 13.13 9.13
C ALA A 32 1.78 13.23 8.99
N GLY A 33 1.08 12.12 8.75
CA GLY A 33 -0.37 12.09 8.55
C GLY A 33 -0.84 12.85 7.30
N ARG A 34 0.04 13.02 6.30
CA ARG A 34 -0.31 13.65 5.03
C ARG A 34 -0.89 12.62 4.07
N PRO A 35 -1.89 13.00 3.25
CA PRO A 35 -2.39 12.12 2.21
C PRO A 35 -1.29 11.85 1.18
N VAL A 36 -1.13 10.58 0.79
CA VAL A 36 -0.28 10.17 -0.32
C VAL A 36 -1.18 9.91 -1.54
N PRO A 37 -0.91 10.50 -2.71
CA PRO A 37 -1.74 10.30 -3.89
C PRO A 37 -1.64 8.88 -4.44
N ASP A 38 -2.77 8.34 -4.93
CA ASP A 38 -2.85 6.96 -5.46
C ASP A 38 -1.85 6.68 -6.58
N ASP A 39 -1.60 7.66 -7.45
CA ASP A 39 -0.64 7.51 -8.54
C ASP A 39 0.78 7.23 -8.02
N GLN A 40 1.15 7.82 -6.88
CA GLN A 40 2.46 7.57 -6.26
C GLN A 40 2.59 6.13 -5.79
N ILE A 41 1.52 5.55 -5.26
CA ILE A 41 1.47 4.14 -4.85
C ILE A 41 1.62 3.24 -6.08
N ARG A 42 0.89 3.54 -7.16
CA ARG A 42 0.96 2.79 -8.42
C ARG A 42 2.39 2.78 -8.97
N TYR A 43 3.05 3.95 -9.01
CA TYR A 43 4.44 4.03 -9.47
C TYR A 43 5.41 3.22 -8.60
N LEU A 44 5.20 3.19 -7.29
CA LEU A 44 6.01 2.34 -6.39
C LEU A 44 5.78 0.86 -6.66
N LEU A 45 4.53 0.45 -6.91
CA LEU A 45 4.16 -0.93 -7.23
C LEU A 45 4.75 -1.36 -8.58
N ASP A 46 4.66 -0.51 -9.60
CA ASP A 46 5.26 -0.75 -10.92
C ASP A 46 6.78 -0.87 -10.82
N ALA A 47 7.42 0.00 -10.03
CA ALA A 47 8.86 -0.08 -9.78
C ALA A 47 9.25 -1.38 -9.05
N ALA A 48 8.45 -1.81 -8.06
CA ALA A 48 8.68 -3.06 -7.34
C ALA A 48 8.56 -4.29 -8.27
N LEU A 49 7.52 -4.32 -9.10
CA LEU A 49 7.33 -5.38 -10.11
C LEU A 49 8.49 -5.43 -11.09
N LEU A 50 8.93 -4.28 -11.59
CA LEU A 50 10.03 -4.20 -12.54
C LEU A 50 11.37 -4.61 -11.90
N LEU A 51 11.63 -4.26 -10.64
CA LEU A 51 12.82 -4.74 -9.93
C LEU A 51 12.78 -6.26 -9.76
N ASN A 52 11.64 -6.81 -9.36
CA ASN A 52 11.46 -8.25 -9.17
C ASN A 52 11.57 -9.05 -10.49
N GLU A 53 11.00 -8.55 -11.59
CA GLU A 53 11.09 -9.18 -12.91
C GLU A 53 12.53 -9.38 -13.37
N TYR A 54 13.40 -8.41 -13.06
CA TYR A 54 14.82 -8.48 -13.40
C TYR A 54 15.69 -9.10 -12.29
N GLY A 55 15.07 -9.63 -11.22
CA GLY A 55 15.78 -10.28 -10.11
C GLY A 55 16.59 -9.33 -9.23
N ALA A 56 16.28 -8.03 -9.24
CA ALA A 56 16.89 -7.05 -8.37
C ALA A 56 16.23 -7.06 -6.99
N GLU A 57 17.03 -6.91 -5.93
CA GLU A 57 16.51 -6.79 -4.57
C GLU A 57 15.71 -5.48 -4.40
N LEU A 58 14.61 -5.57 -3.65
CA LEU A 58 13.80 -4.42 -3.30
C LEU A 58 14.56 -3.55 -2.28
N PRO A 59 14.63 -2.22 -2.50
CA PRO A 59 15.15 -1.32 -1.48
C PRO A 59 14.34 -1.41 -0.19
N SER A 60 15.00 -1.39 0.97
CA SER A 60 14.35 -1.50 2.28
C SER A 60 13.13 -0.58 2.48
N PRO A 61 13.13 0.71 2.06
CA PRO A 61 11.95 1.56 2.18
C PRO A 61 10.75 1.08 1.36
N LEU A 62 11.00 0.50 0.19
CA LEU A 62 9.95 -0.03 -0.69
C LEU A 62 9.42 -1.37 -0.17
N ASP A 63 10.32 -2.24 0.28
CA ASP A 63 9.97 -3.51 0.93
C ASP A 63 9.09 -3.28 2.18
N GLN A 64 9.42 -2.29 3.01
CA GLN A 64 8.59 -1.90 4.16
C GLN A 64 7.18 -1.49 3.74
N ILE A 65 7.03 -0.65 2.71
CA ILE A 65 5.70 -0.25 2.21
C ILE A 65 4.90 -1.47 1.74
N MET A 66 5.55 -2.43 1.06
CA MET A 66 4.87 -3.65 0.61
C MET A 66 4.44 -4.55 1.77
N GLN A 67 5.23 -4.62 2.84
CA GLN A 67 4.89 -5.36 4.07
C GLN A 67 3.77 -4.70 4.85
N ASP A 68 3.81 -3.37 5.01
CA ASP A 68 2.76 -2.59 5.67
C ASP A 68 1.43 -2.70 4.90
N ALA A 69 1.48 -2.70 3.57
CA ALA A 69 0.32 -2.93 2.72
C ALA A 69 -0.20 -4.37 2.76
N SER A 70 0.63 -5.36 3.09
CA SER A 70 0.23 -6.78 3.16
C SER A 70 -0.27 -7.19 4.55
N THR A 71 0.09 -6.42 5.58
CA THR A 71 -0.30 -6.71 6.96
C THR A 71 -1.66 -6.06 7.21
N PRO A 72 -2.75 -6.83 7.41
CA PRO A 72 -4.02 -6.24 7.81
C PRO A 72 -3.79 -5.55 9.15
N LYS A 73 -3.81 -4.21 9.16
CA LYS A 73 -3.85 -3.44 10.40
C LYS A 73 -5.19 -3.76 11.06
N ALA A 74 -5.18 -4.76 11.94
CA ALA A 74 -6.31 -5.12 12.78
C ALA A 74 -6.84 -3.81 13.39
N PRO A 75 -8.17 -3.61 13.42
CA PRO A 75 -8.72 -2.39 13.98
C PRO A 75 -8.17 -2.25 15.40
N GLU A 76 -7.38 -1.21 15.63
CA GLU A 76 -7.10 -0.72 16.97
C GLU A 76 -8.48 -0.39 17.53
N ALA A 77 -9.02 -1.34 18.31
CA ALA A 77 -10.24 -1.18 19.05
C ALA A 77 -10.05 0.08 19.89
N GLN A 78 -10.69 1.15 19.44
CA GLN A 78 -10.98 2.26 20.32
C GLN A 78 -11.72 1.64 21.50
N PRO A 79 -11.33 1.91 22.76
CA PRO A 79 -12.12 1.47 23.90
C PRO A 79 -13.40 2.30 23.88
N GLU A 80 -14.38 1.86 23.10
CA GLU A 80 -15.74 2.29 23.24
C GLU A 80 -16.31 1.49 24.40
N ASP A 81 -16.59 2.22 25.48
CA ASP A 81 -17.20 1.77 26.71
C ASP A 81 -18.36 0.81 26.42
N ALA A 82 -18.09 -0.49 26.55
CA ALA A 82 -19.12 -1.52 26.54
C ALA A 82 -19.87 -1.50 27.87
N GLU A 83 -20.65 -0.44 28.09
CA GLU A 83 -21.76 -0.47 29.04
C GLU A 83 -22.85 -1.37 28.47
N SER A 84 -22.80 -2.64 28.88
CA SER A 84 -23.94 -3.45 29.31
C SER A 84 -25.27 -3.27 28.55
N GLY A 85 -25.62 -4.22 27.68
CA GLY A 85 -27.04 -4.39 27.32
C GLY A 85 -27.39 -5.31 26.17
N ASN A 86 -27.64 -6.57 26.52
CA ASN A 86 -28.71 -7.44 26.00
C ASN A 86 -28.43 -8.38 24.81
N ALA A 87 -28.81 -9.63 25.04
CA ALA A 87 -28.72 -10.78 24.15
C ALA A 87 -29.98 -10.97 23.31
N GLY A 88 -29.85 -11.56 22.11
CA GLY A 88 -30.99 -12.14 21.38
C GLY A 88 -30.73 -12.34 19.87
N PRO A 89 -30.87 -13.55 19.27
CA PRO A 89 -30.23 -13.91 18.00
C PRO A 89 -31.18 -14.08 16.79
N ALA A 90 -30.54 -14.16 15.61
CA ALA A 90 -30.89 -14.91 14.38
C ALA A 90 -32.20 -14.59 13.62
N ASP A 91 -32.07 -14.07 12.38
CA ASP A 91 -32.66 -14.69 11.18
C ASP A 91 -32.12 -14.11 9.84
N ALA A 92 -32.06 -14.98 8.81
CA ALA A 92 -32.10 -14.72 7.36
C ALA A 92 -30.86 -14.24 6.54
N ALA A 93 -30.16 -15.25 6.01
CA ALA A 93 -29.75 -15.46 4.59
C ALA A 93 -28.55 -14.70 3.95
N PRO A 94 -27.76 -15.37 3.06
CA PRO A 94 -26.46 -14.91 2.59
C PRO A 94 -26.59 -14.08 1.30
N ALA A 95 -26.28 -12.80 1.38
CA ALA A 95 -26.06 -11.96 0.21
C ALA A 95 -24.61 -12.16 -0.29
N GLU A 96 -24.53 -12.82 -1.44
CA GLU A 96 -23.58 -12.59 -2.53
C GLU A 96 -22.16 -12.12 -2.16
N VAL A 97 -21.26 -13.09 -2.24
CA VAL A 97 -19.80 -12.93 -2.33
C VAL A 97 -19.46 -12.10 -3.58
N GLN A 98 -19.42 -10.79 -3.44
CA GLN A 98 -18.75 -9.86 -4.36
C GLN A 98 -18.19 -8.61 -3.63
N ASP A 99 -18.54 -8.42 -2.36
CA ASP A 99 -17.96 -7.40 -1.49
C ASP A 99 -16.54 -7.74 -1.01
N ASP A 100 -16.07 -8.98 -1.19
CA ASP A 100 -14.74 -9.40 -0.74
C ASP A 100 -13.61 -8.72 -1.53
N ASP A 101 -13.66 -8.65 -2.86
CA ASP A 101 -12.59 -8.02 -3.64
C ASP A 101 -12.60 -6.49 -3.55
N ALA A 102 -13.78 -5.88 -3.64
CA ALA A 102 -13.94 -4.44 -3.49
C ALA A 102 -13.62 -3.99 -2.06
N GLY A 103 -14.02 -4.76 -1.04
CA GLY A 103 -13.68 -4.55 0.36
C GLY A 103 -12.19 -4.76 0.64
N ARG A 104 -11.57 -5.76 -0.02
CA ARG A 104 -10.12 -6.02 0.03
C ARG A 104 -9.31 -4.87 -0.57
N LEU A 105 -9.79 -4.28 -1.65
CA LEU A 105 -9.11 -3.14 -2.28
C LEU A 105 -9.44 -1.82 -1.56
N ALA A 106 -10.64 -1.69 -0.97
CA ALA A 106 -11.05 -0.51 -0.23
C ALA A 106 -10.25 -0.31 1.06
N TRP A 107 -9.82 -1.39 1.75
CA TRP A 107 -8.94 -1.25 2.91
C TRP A 107 -7.52 -0.85 2.52
N LEU A 108 -7.00 -1.31 1.37
CA LEU A 108 -5.69 -0.90 0.86
C LEU A 108 -5.62 0.60 0.58
N LEU A 109 -6.76 1.23 0.23
CA LEU A 109 -6.84 2.65 -0.05
C LEU A 109 -7.11 3.52 1.18
N ARG A 110 -7.46 2.95 2.34
CA ARG A 110 -7.78 3.70 3.56
C ARG A 110 -6.71 4.68 4.06
N PRO A 111 -5.40 4.38 4.04
CA PRO A 111 -4.39 5.37 4.45
C PRO A 111 -4.28 6.56 3.48
N PHE A 112 -4.90 6.48 2.30
CA PHE A 112 -4.90 7.52 1.27
C PHE A 112 -6.22 8.31 1.21
N GLN A 113 -7.24 7.90 1.97
CA GLN A 113 -8.55 8.56 2.10
C GLN A 113 -8.47 9.84 2.98
N GLY A 114 -7.46 10.68 2.75
CA GLY A 114 -7.30 11.97 3.41
C GLY A 114 -8.60 12.77 3.32
N ALA A 115 -9.13 13.17 4.47
CA ALA A 115 -10.40 13.89 4.57
C ALA A 115 -10.45 15.07 3.59
N LYS A 116 -11.40 15.02 2.64
CA LYS A 116 -11.77 16.17 1.81
C LYS A 116 -12.12 17.34 2.74
N ARG A 117 -11.31 18.40 2.70
CA ARG A 117 -11.72 19.74 3.15
C ARG A 117 -12.50 20.42 2.04
#